data_AF-A0A511XQD3-F1
#
_entry.id   AF-A0A511XQD3-F1
#
_cell.length_a   1.000
_cell.length_b   1.000
_cell.length_c   1.000
_cell.angle_alpha   90.00
_cell.angle_beta   90.00
_cell.angle_gamma   90.00
#
_symmetry.space_group_name_H-M   'P 1'
#
loop_
_entity.id
_entity.type
_entity.pdbx_description
1 polymer ?
#
loop_
_entity_poly.entity_id
_entity_poly.type
_entity_poly.pdbx_seq_one_letter_code
_entity_poly.pdbx_strand_id
1 'polypeptide(L)'
;MARSPLDSLLRLRRQELDEAKRLLSEALAQAMTAANAIKNAEQNMVKERDIALDLSADDRTVETYSRWLPIGRAALERARKQEQDAAAGVQSSRTRVNMARAALEVAEKLAESRAKEEQARQDKKEQNTLDDLSARRSYDAE
;
A
#
# COMPACT_ATOMS: atom_id res chain seq x y z
N MET A 1 -23.89 18.39 14.47
CA MET A 1 -24.15 16.94 14.59
C MET A 1 -22.90 16.29 15.18
N ALA A 2 -23.01 15.64 16.33
CA ALA A 2 -21.87 14.91 16.92
C ALA A 2 -21.49 13.76 15.98
N ARG A 3 -20.20 13.66 15.61
CA ARG A 3 -19.71 12.52 14.82
C ARG A 3 -19.91 11.26 15.64
N SER A 4 -20.55 10.25 15.04
CA SER A 4 -20.64 8.96 15.71
C SER A 4 -19.23 8.35 15.82
N PRO A 5 -18.97 7.50 16.82
CA PRO A 5 -17.73 6.73 16.89
C PRO A 5 -17.45 5.93 15.61
N LEU A 6 -18.49 5.49 14.91
CA LEU A 6 -18.40 4.73 13.68
C LEU A 6 -17.96 5.58 12.48
N ASP A 7 -18.44 6.83 12.39
CA ASP A 7 -17.96 7.79 11.36
C ASP A 7 -16.48 8.10 11.55
N SER A 8 -16.05 8.21 12.80
CA SER A 8 -14.65 8.44 13.15
C SER A 8 -13.78 7.23 12.79
N LEU A 9 -14.26 6.01 13.05
CA LEU A 9 -13.59 4.77 12.66
C LEU A 9 -13.47 4.64 11.14
N LEU A 10 -14.55 4.89 10.39
CA LEU A 10 -14.53 4.85 8.92
C LEU A 10 -13.53 5.83 8.34
N ARG A 11 -13.50 7.06 8.87
CA ARG A 11 -12.52 8.07 8.46
C ARG A 11 -11.09 7.58 8.72
N LEU A 12 -10.83 7.03 9.90
CA LEU A 12 -9.51 6.49 10.24
C LEU A 12 -9.10 5.36 9.28
N ARG A 13 -10.00 4.40 9.01
CA ARG A 13 -9.71 3.28 8.10
C ARG A 13 -9.45 3.73 6.66
N ARG A 14 -10.15 4.77 6.18
CA ARG A 14 -9.84 5.39 4.88
C ARG A 14 -8.46 6.02 4.86
N GLN A 15 -8.10 6.77 5.90
CA GLN A 15 -6.77 7.36 6.04
C GLN A 15 -5.66 6.30 6.09
N GLU A 16 -5.86 5.21 6.83
CA GLU A 16 -4.91 4.09 6.87
C GLU A 16 -4.74 3.41 5.50
N LEU A 17 -5.83 3.24 4.74
CA LEU A 17 -5.76 2.70 3.39
C LEU A 17 -5.00 3.62 2.44
N ASP A 18 -5.24 4.93 2.52
CA ASP A 18 -4.55 5.90 1.67
C ASP A 18 -3.06 5.98 2.02
N GLU A 19 -2.71 5.92 3.31
CA GLU A 19 -1.33 5.83 3.75
C GLU A 19 -0.65 4.52 3.28
N ALA A 20 -1.33 3.38 3.37
CA ALA A 20 -0.81 2.11 2.88
C ALA A 20 -0.55 2.15 1.36
N LYS A 21 -1.42 2.81 0.58
CA LYS A 21 -1.20 3.02 -0.86
C LYS A 21 -0.02 3.93 -1.13
N ARG A 22 0.15 5.00 -0.35
CA ARG A 22 1.31 5.91 -0.45
C ARG A 22 2.61 5.14 -0.23
N LEU A 23 2.70 4.35 0.85
CA LEU A 23 3.85 3.51 1.15
C LEU A 23 4.13 2.45 0.07
N LEU A 24 3.08 1.89 -0.54
CA LEU A 24 3.25 0.99 -1.69
C LEU A 24 3.83 1.71 -2.91
N SER A 25 3.36 2.92 -3.21
CA SER A 25 3.91 3.74 -4.29
C SER A 25 5.40 4.03 -4.07
N GLU A 26 5.78 4.40 -2.85
CA GLU A 26 7.18 4.66 -2.48
C GLU A 26 8.04 3.41 -2.59
N ALA A 27 7.56 2.26 -2.12
CA ALA A 27 8.27 0.99 -2.25
C ALA A 27 8.46 0.58 -3.72
N LEU A 28 7.46 0.82 -4.58
CA LEU A 28 7.57 0.56 -6.02
C LEU A 28 8.60 1.49 -6.69
N ALA A 29 8.64 2.76 -6.32
CA ALA A 29 9.64 3.70 -6.80
C ALA A 29 11.05 3.26 -6.38
N GLN A 30 11.23 2.85 -5.12
CA GLN A 30 12.51 2.31 -4.64
C GLN A 30 12.93 1.05 -5.39
N ALA A 31 11.99 0.13 -5.67
CA ALA A 31 12.26 -1.07 -6.45
C ALA A 31 12.71 -0.74 -7.89
N MET A 32 12.09 0.26 -8.54
CA MET A 32 12.56 0.74 -9.84
C MET A 32 13.98 1.31 -9.77
N THR A 33 14.28 2.12 -8.75
CA THR A 33 15.64 2.67 -8.56
C THR A 33 16.66 1.55 -8.34
N ALA A 34 16.34 0.54 -7.54
CA ALA A 34 17.22 -0.60 -7.28
C ALA A 34 17.47 -1.45 -8.54
N ALA A 35 16.43 -1.71 -9.34
CA ALA A 35 16.57 -2.39 -10.62
C ALA A 35 17.48 -1.62 -11.60
N ASN A 36 17.34 -0.29 -11.65
CA ASN A 36 18.23 0.55 -12.44
C ASN A 36 19.68 0.52 -11.91
N ALA A 37 19.88 0.43 -10.60
CA ALA A 37 21.22 0.32 -10.01
C ALA A 37 21.91 -0.99 -10.43
N ILE A 38 21.20 -2.12 -10.49
CA ILE A 38 21.73 -3.38 -11.03
C ILE A 38 22.14 -3.19 -12.49
N LYS A 39 21.23 -2.69 -13.32
CA LYS A 39 21.50 -2.47 -14.75
C LYS A 39 22.74 -1.61 -14.96
N ASN A 40 22.86 -0.51 -14.23
CA ASN A 40 24.02 0.39 -14.30
C ASN A 40 25.31 -0.31 -13.84
N ALA A 41 25.26 -1.10 -12.76
CA ALA A 41 26.41 -1.85 -12.29
C ALA A 41 26.87 -2.91 -13.29
N GLU A 42 25.94 -3.64 -13.92
CA GLU A 42 26.23 -4.62 -14.97
C GLU A 42 26.80 -3.97 -16.22
N GLN A 43 26.23 -2.84 -16.65
CA GLN A 43 26.76 -2.06 -17.79
C GLN A 43 28.18 -1.57 -17.52
N ASN A 44 28.47 -1.09 -16.31
CA ASN A 44 29.82 -0.70 -15.93
C ASN A 44 30.78 -1.91 -15.95
N MET A 45 30.36 -3.08 -15.44
CA MET A 45 31.16 -4.30 -15.49
C MET A 45 31.52 -4.70 -16.93
N VAL A 46 30.56 -4.63 -17.86
CA VAL A 46 30.79 -4.91 -19.28
C VAL A 46 31.73 -3.87 -19.88
N LYS A 47 31.45 -2.58 -19.67
CA LYS A 47 32.26 -1.49 -20.21
C LYS A 47 33.73 -1.58 -19.79
N GLU A 48 34.00 -1.75 -18.50
CA GLU A 48 35.36 -1.82 -17.97
C GLU A 48 36.09 -3.08 -18.46
N ARG A 49 35.36 -4.20 -18.60
CA ARG A 49 35.92 -5.42 -19.20
C ARG A 49 36.29 -5.19 -20.66
N ASP A 50 35.40 -4.57 -21.43
CA ASP A 50 35.62 -4.38 -22.87
C ASP A 50 36.79 -3.43 -23.14
N ILE A 51 36.98 -2.40 -22.30
CA ILE A 51 38.17 -1.53 -22.33
C ILE A 51 39.46 -2.34 -22.07
N ALA A 52 39.44 -3.23 -21.07
CA ALA A 52 40.62 -4.03 -20.72
C ALA A 52 40.94 -5.13 -21.73
N LEU A 53 39.97 -5.57 -22.54
CA LEU A 53 40.12 -6.58 -23.57
C LEU A 53 40.37 -6.00 -24.97
N ASP A 54 40.36 -4.67 -25.12
CA ASP A 54 40.69 -4.02 -26.38
C ASP A 54 42.14 -4.35 -26.78
N LEU A 55 42.36 -4.74 -28.04
CA LEU A 55 43.68 -5.07 -28.57
C LEU A 55 44.64 -3.88 -28.59
N SER A 56 44.11 -2.66 -28.46
CA SER A 56 44.88 -1.43 -28.33
C SER A 56 45.19 -1.03 -26.88
N ALA A 57 44.67 -1.76 -25.89
CA ALA A 57 44.89 -1.48 -24.48
C ALA A 57 46.36 -1.76 -24.09
N ASP A 58 46.92 -0.87 -23.27
CA ASP A 58 48.25 -1.06 -22.68
C ASP A 58 48.16 -1.85 -21.37
N ASP A 59 49.32 -2.35 -20.89
CA ASP A 59 49.41 -3.09 -19.62
C ASP A 59 48.84 -2.29 -18.44
N ARG A 60 48.98 -0.96 -18.47
CA ARG A 60 48.44 -0.06 -17.44
C ARG A 60 46.92 -0.09 -17.40
N THR A 61 46.25 -0.18 -18.54
CA THR A 61 44.79 -0.29 -18.65
C THR A 61 44.32 -1.61 -18.04
N VAL A 62 45.01 -2.71 -18.34
CA VAL A 62 44.72 -4.04 -17.76
C VAL A 62 44.94 -4.05 -16.25
N GLU A 63 46.04 -3.48 -15.76
CA GLU A 63 46.29 -3.32 -14.32
C GLU A 63 45.21 -2.48 -13.64
N THR A 64 44.79 -1.38 -14.26
CA THR A 64 43.72 -0.53 -13.74
C THR A 64 42.41 -1.32 -13.62
N TYR A 65 42.05 -2.11 -14.62
CA TYR A 65 40.90 -3.00 -14.58
C TYR A 65 41.01 -4.03 -13.44
N SER A 66 42.17 -4.66 -13.27
CA SER A 66 42.39 -5.64 -12.20
C SER A 66 42.16 -5.05 -10.79
N ARG A 67 42.57 -3.79 -10.58
CA ARG A 67 42.38 -3.06 -9.32
C ARG A 67 40.92 -2.62 -9.13
N TRP A 68 40.24 -2.29 -10.23
CA TRP A 68 38.84 -1.89 -10.22
C TRP A 68 37.87 -3.06 -10.02
N LEU A 69 38.17 -4.24 -10.58
CA LEU A 69 37.25 -5.39 -10.63
C LEU A 69 36.66 -5.79 -9.26
N PRO A 70 37.42 -5.85 -8.14
CA PRO A 70 36.84 -6.10 -6.82
C PRO A 70 35.81 -5.05 -6.40
N ILE A 71 36.05 -3.78 -6.73
CA ILE A 71 35.14 -2.65 -6.43
C ILE A 71 33.86 -2.77 -7.28
N GLY A 72 33.99 -3.06 -8.57
CA GLY A 72 32.87 -3.30 -9.47
C GLY A 72 31.99 -4.45 -9.01
N ARG A 73 32.58 -5.59 -8.62
CA ARG A 73 31.86 -6.74 -8.04
C ARG A 73 31.14 -6.37 -6.75
N ALA A 74 31.81 -5.67 -5.83
CA ALA A 74 31.18 -5.22 -4.59
C ALA A 74 30.04 -4.21 -4.84
N ALA A 75 30.11 -3.39 -5.88
CA ALA A 75 29.02 -2.51 -6.28
C ALA A 75 27.82 -3.30 -6.82
N LEU A 76 28.06 -4.32 -7.67
CA LEU A 76 27.01 -5.19 -8.19
C LEU A 76 26.32 -5.98 -7.09
N GLU A 77 27.06 -6.56 -6.16
CA GLU A 77 26.50 -7.29 -5.02
C GLU A 77 25.66 -6.38 -4.09
N ARG A 78 26.12 -5.15 -3.86
CA ARG A 78 25.31 -4.15 -3.13
C ARG A 78 24.02 -3.80 -3.87
N ALA A 79 24.07 -3.63 -5.19
CA ALA A 79 22.88 -3.33 -6.00
C ALA A 79 21.87 -4.50 -5.97
N ARG A 80 22.35 -5.74 -6.05
CA ARG A 80 21.53 -6.95 -5.91
C ARG A 80 20.86 -7.04 -4.54
N LYS A 81 21.61 -6.76 -3.47
CA LYS A 81 21.04 -6.73 -2.13
C LYS A 81 19.95 -5.66 -2.00
N GLN A 82 20.20 -4.46 -2.53
CA GLN A 82 19.20 -3.38 -2.54
C GLN A 82 17.93 -3.77 -3.31
N GLU A 83 18.05 -4.47 -4.42
CA GLU A 83 16.90 -4.97 -5.18
C GLU A 83 16.10 -6.02 -4.38
N GLN A 84 16.78 -6.96 -3.73
CA GLN A 84 16.13 -7.94 -2.85
C GLN A 84 15.39 -7.26 -1.69
N ASP A 85 16.04 -6.31 -1.03
CA ASP A 85 15.45 -5.54 0.08
C ASP A 85 14.24 -4.73 -0.41
N ALA A 86 14.34 -4.09 -1.59
CA ALA A 86 13.25 -3.33 -2.18
C ALA A 86 12.08 -4.24 -2.61
N ALA A 87 12.35 -5.43 -3.16
CA ALA A 87 11.32 -6.41 -3.50
C ALA A 87 10.56 -6.89 -2.25
N ALA A 88 11.29 -7.16 -1.16
CA ALA A 88 10.68 -7.46 0.14
C ALA A 88 9.84 -6.28 0.66
N GLY A 89 10.32 -5.05 0.51
CA GLY A 89 9.59 -3.82 0.83
C GLY A 89 8.27 -3.69 0.08
N VAL A 90 8.28 -3.93 -1.24
CA VAL A 90 7.06 -3.93 -2.07
C VAL A 90 6.07 -4.98 -1.58
N GLN A 91 6.54 -6.19 -1.29
CA GLN A 91 5.65 -7.26 -0.83
C GLN A 91 5.04 -6.94 0.54
N SER A 92 5.83 -6.39 1.46
CA SER A 92 5.33 -5.90 2.75
C SER A 92 4.26 -4.82 2.59
N SER A 93 4.50 -3.83 1.73
CA SER A 93 3.54 -2.77 1.45
C SER A 93 2.25 -3.27 0.79
N ARG A 94 2.34 -4.27 -0.11
CA ARG A 94 1.15 -4.94 -0.68
C ARG A 94 0.30 -5.61 0.39
N THR A 95 0.94 -6.33 1.31
CA THR A 95 0.25 -6.96 2.45
C THR A 95 -0.46 -5.90 3.31
N ARG A 96 0.20 -4.77 3.60
CA ARG A 96 -0.42 -3.65 4.34
C ARG A 96 -1.64 -3.08 3.64
N VAL A 97 -1.57 -2.87 2.32
CA VAL A 97 -2.74 -2.40 1.54
C VAL A 97 -3.89 -3.40 1.63
N ASN A 98 -3.63 -4.69 1.50
CA ASN A 98 -4.67 -5.72 1.60
C ASN A 98 -5.32 -5.74 2.98
N MET A 99 -4.52 -5.64 4.05
CA MET A 99 -5.03 -5.56 5.42
C MET A 99 -5.86 -4.30 5.65
N ALA A 100 -5.41 -3.14 5.18
CA ALA A 100 -6.14 -1.89 5.31
C ALA A 100 -7.47 -1.91 4.54
N ARG A 101 -7.50 -2.52 3.34
CA ARG A 101 -8.74 -2.74 2.57
C ARG A 101 -9.72 -3.62 3.33
N ALA A 102 -9.27 -4.76 3.85
CA ALA A 102 -10.10 -5.66 4.62
C ALA A 102 -10.66 -4.99 5.89
N ALA A 103 -9.84 -4.23 6.60
CA ALA A 103 -10.27 -3.50 7.80
C ALA A 103 -11.30 -2.40 7.47
N LEU A 104 -11.15 -1.69 6.36
CA LEU A 104 -12.13 -0.72 5.88
C LEU A 104 -13.44 -1.40 5.51
N GLU A 105 -13.41 -2.50 4.76
CA GLU A 105 -14.60 -3.24 4.35
C GLU A 105 -15.43 -3.72 5.56
N VAL A 106 -14.75 -4.21 6.61
CA VAL A 106 -15.42 -4.60 7.86
C VAL A 106 -16.11 -3.41 8.54
N ALA A 107 -15.44 -2.26 8.58
CA ALA A 107 -16.03 -1.05 9.16
C ALA A 107 -17.23 -0.54 8.34
N GLU A 108 -17.18 -0.65 7.01
CA GLU A 108 -18.29 -0.28 6.11
C GLU A 108 -19.50 -1.20 6.29
N LYS A 109 -19.28 -2.52 6.40
CA LYS A 109 -20.36 -3.49 6.71
C LYS A 109 -20.99 -3.23 8.07
N LEU A 110 -20.19 -2.86 9.07
CA LEU A 110 -20.72 -2.49 10.39
C LEU A 110 -21.60 -1.23 10.30
N ALA A 111 -21.19 -0.23 9.53
CA ALA A 111 -21.98 0.98 9.30
C ALA A 111 -23.29 0.69 8.59
N GLU A 112 -23.27 -0.16 7.57
CA GLU A 112 -24.47 -0.61 6.89
C GLU A 112 -25.44 -1.34 7.85
N SER A 113 -24.94 -2.23 8.69
CA SER A 113 -25.76 -2.94 9.70
C SER A 113 -26.41 -1.96 10.67
N ARG A 114 -25.65 -0.98 11.17
CA ARG A 114 -26.17 0.04 12.10
C ARG A 114 -27.22 0.93 11.46
N ALA A 115 -27.04 1.31 10.20
CA ALA A 115 -28.02 2.08 9.46
C ALA A 115 -29.34 1.31 9.30
N LYS A 116 -29.27 0.00 8.99
CA LYS A 116 -30.45 -0.87 8.90
C LYS A 116 -31.17 -1.04 10.24
N GLU A 117 -30.42 -1.23 11.32
CA GLU A 117 -30.97 -1.31 12.69
C GLU A 117 -31.70 0.00 13.08
N GLU A 118 -31.09 1.15 12.77
CA GLU A 118 -31.68 2.45 13.08
C GLU A 118 -32.94 2.71 12.26
N GLN A 119 -32.93 2.37 10.97
CA GLN A 119 -34.12 2.49 10.12
C GLN A 119 -35.26 1.63 10.64
N ALA A 120 -35.00 0.35 10.93
CA ALA A 120 -36.02 -0.56 11.47
C ALA A 120 -36.60 -0.05 12.80
N ARG A 121 -35.77 0.61 13.63
CA ARG A 121 -36.22 1.23 14.88
C ARG A 121 -37.11 2.45 14.63
N GLN A 122 -36.81 3.25 13.61
CA GLN A 122 -37.63 4.40 13.21
C GLN A 122 -38.97 3.92 12.63
N ASP A 123 -38.96 2.96 11.72
CA ASP A 123 -40.16 2.36 11.15
C ASP A 123 -41.09 1.79 12.24
N LYS A 124 -40.52 1.10 13.24
CA LYS A 124 -41.28 0.58 14.39
C LYS A 124 -41.89 1.70 15.25
N LYS A 125 -41.17 2.81 15.45
CA LYS A 125 -41.71 3.96 16.18
C LYS A 125 -42.86 4.61 15.42
N GLU A 126 -42.70 4.79 14.11
CA GLU A 126 -43.74 5.34 13.25
C GLU A 126 -44.99 4.46 13.27
N GLN A 127 -44.82 3.14 13.12
CA GLN A 127 -45.93 2.18 13.21
C GLN A 127 -46.66 2.27 14.56
N ASN A 128 -45.92 2.24 15.68
CA ASN A 128 -46.52 2.38 17.01
C ASN A 128 -47.30 3.70 17.16
N THR A 129 -46.79 4.82 16.61
CA THR A 129 -47.51 6.10 16.68
C THR A 129 -48.78 6.12 15.86
N LEU A 130 -48.81 5.45 14.70
CA LEU A 130 -50.01 5.31 13.87
C LEU A 130 -51.05 4.43 14.56
N ASP A 131 -50.62 3.33 15.17
CA ASP A 131 -51.48 2.42 15.91
C ASP A 131 -52.11 3.14 17.12
N ASP A 132 -51.33 3.90 17.90
CA ASP A 132 -51.83 4.69 19.03
C ASP A 132 -52.87 5.75 18.61
N LEU A 133 -52.65 6.42 17.47
CA LEU A 133 -53.61 7.39 16.93
C LEU A 133 -54.90 6.72 16.45
N SER A 134 -54.80 5.51 15.88
CA SER A 134 -55.96 4.72 15.45
C SER A 134 -56.80 4.21 16.64
N ALA A 135 -56.13 3.79 17.72
CA ALA A 135 -56.76 3.35 18.95
C ALA A 135 -57.51 4.49 19.66
N ARG A 136 -56.95 5.71 19.66
CA ARG A 136 -57.64 6.89 20.24
C ARG A 136 -58.88 7.29 19.44
N ARG A 137 -58.81 7.26 18.10
CA ARG A 137 -59.96 7.56 17.24
C ARG A 137 -61.11 6.56 17.35
N SER A 138 -60.81 5.29 17.65
CA SER A 138 -61.84 4.28 17.86
C SER A 138 -62.53 4.43 19.22
N TYR A 139 -61.79 4.84 20.27
CA TYR A 139 -62.36 5.16 21.58
C TYR A 139 -63.25 6.42 21.58
N ASP A 140 -62.95 7.44 20.76
CA ASP A 140 -63.75 8.67 20.67
C ASP A 140 -65.03 8.50 19.80
N ALA A 141 -65.21 7.36 19.15
CA ALA A 141 -66.34 7.08 18.26
C ALA A 141 -67.44 6.18 18.89
N GLU A 142 -67.22 5.70 20.11
CA GLU A 142 -68.21 5.02 20.97
C GLU A 142 -68.82 5.98 22.00
#